data_AF-R1IA76-F1
#
_entry.id   AF-R1IA76-F1
#
_cell.length_a   1.000
_cell.length_b   1.000
_cell.length_c   1.000
_cell.angle_alpha   90.00
_cell.angle_beta   90.00
_cell.angle_gamma   90.00
#
_symmetry.space_group_name_H-M   'P 1'
#
loop_
_entity.id
_entity.type
_entity.pdbx_description
1 polymer ?
#
loop_
_entity_poly.entity_id
_entity_poly.type
_entity_poly.pdbx_seq_one_letter_code
_entity_poly.pdbx_strand_id
1 'polypeptide(L)'
;MSKFPVAVGGALLVLVLVLAGCGNEAGPAPKPQAGAPGPDALPTKLDALSADQCYASPRTQLPKGCEKYVTEVANVPGAARKRADDRDPQLVAEAAKLEQAVGSFRATGCTTVPAAGGPCSQALVDIAGALTGLKKQVDARPTSG
;
A
#
# COMPACT_ATOMS: atom_id res chain seq x y z
N MET A 1 38.18 0.14 50.10
CA MET A 1 39.01 1.28 50.56
C MET A 1 40.38 1.14 49.92
N SER A 2 41.03 2.26 49.54
CA SER A 2 42.32 2.39 48.81
C SER A 2 42.24 2.07 47.31
N LYS A 3 42.32 2.97 46.31
CA LYS A 3 42.84 4.33 46.09
C LYS A 3 44.37 4.42 45.82
N PHE A 4 44.68 4.72 44.54
CA PHE A 4 45.85 5.41 43.90
C PHE A 4 47.12 4.61 43.58
N PRO A 5 48.02 5.07 42.64
CA PRO A 5 48.07 6.30 41.79
C PRO A 5 48.30 6.03 40.26
N VAL A 6 47.79 6.82 39.29
CA VAL A 6 48.31 8.07 38.65
C VAL A 6 49.80 8.08 38.24
N ALA A 7 50.07 8.21 36.92
CA ALA A 7 50.98 9.23 36.36
C ALA A 7 51.13 9.16 34.81
N VAL A 8 50.88 10.31 34.16
CA VAL A 8 51.72 11.00 33.14
C VAL A 8 52.11 10.17 31.89
N GLY A 9 51.74 10.51 30.67
CA GLY A 9 51.65 11.81 30.00
C GLY A 9 52.33 11.65 28.63
N GLY A 10 51.77 12.23 27.57
CA GLY A 10 52.36 12.13 26.23
C GLY A 10 51.39 12.58 25.14
N ALA A 11 51.40 13.88 24.86
CA ALA A 11 50.73 14.47 23.71
C ALA A 11 51.30 13.92 22.40
N LEU A 12 50.44 13.73 21.38
CA LEU A 12 50.70 14.10 19.98
C LEU A 12 49.51 13.71 19.06
N LEU A 13 49.16 14.69 18.22
CA LEU A 13 48.56 14.56 16.89
C LEU A 13 47.03 14.39 16.75
N VAL A 14 46.41 15.57 16.61
CA VAL A 14 45.19 15.85 15.85
C VAL A 14 45.30 15.26 14.44
N LEU A 15 44.43 14.32 14.06
CA LEU A 15 44.08 14.09 12.65
C LEU A 15 42.69 13.43 12.52
N VAL A 16 41.75 14.24 12.01
CA VAL A 16 40.71 13.90 11.03
C VAL A 16 39.63 12.88 11.44
N LEU A 17 38.37 13.36 11.48
CA LEU A 17 37.28 12.82 10.67
C LEU A 17 36.30 13.94 10.35
N VAL A 18 36.48 14.50 9.16
CA VAL A 18 35.61 15.47 8.51
C VAL A 18 34.24 14.83 8.30
N LEU A 19 33.17 15.54 8.69
CA LEU A 19 31.78 15.23 8.32
C LEU A 19 31.53 15.49 6.81
N ALA A 20 32.20 14.73 5.94
CA ALA A 20 31.89 14.67 4.52
C ALA A 20 31.05 13.42 4.25
N GLY A 21 29.81 13.44 4.73
CA GLY A 21 28.76 12.50 4.35
C GLY A 21 27.88 13.04 3.24
N CYS A 22 28.46 13.71 2.22
CA CYS A 22 27.80 13.87 0.92
C CYS A 22 27.89 12.52 0.21
N GLY A 23 27.01 11.59 0.58
CA GLY A 23 26.80 10.35 -0.15
C GLY A 23 26.08 10.63 -1.47
N ASN A 24 26.80 11.19 -2.44
CA ASN A 24 26.44 11.05 -3.85
C ASN A 24 26.97 9.69 -4.34
N GLU A 25 26.45 8.63 -3.72
CA GLU A 25 26.67 7.25 -4.15
C GLU A 25 25.72 7.03 -5.33
N ALA A 26 26.19 7.35 -6.53
CA ALA A 26 25.57 6.88 -7.75
C ALA A 26 25.79 5.36 -7.86
N GLY A 27 25.09 4.61 -7.01
CA GLY A 27 24.90 3.17 -7.20
C GLY A 27 24.29 2.93 -8.57
N PRO A 28 24.40 1.70 -9.12
CA PRO A 28 23.77 1.38 -10.39
C PRO A 28 22.32 1.84 -10.34
N ALA A 29 21.95 2.77 -11.23
CA ALA A 29 20.57 3.19 -11.36
C ALA A 29 19.71 1.91 -11.40
N PRO A 30 18.67 1.80 -10.56
CA PRO A 30 17.79 0.65 -10.63
C PRO A 30 17.41 0.49 -12.10
N LYS A 31 17.75 -0.65 -12.70
CA LYS A 31 17.23 -0.97 -14.03
C LYS A 31 15.73 -0.73 -13.94
N PRO A 32 15.13 0.09 -14.83
CA PRO A 32 13.69 0.21 -14.86
C PRO A 32 13.15 -1.21 -14.87
N GLN A 33 12.42 -1.60 -13.82
CA GLN A 33 11.64 -2.82 -13.86
C GLN A 33 10.85 -2.74 -15.15
N ALA A 34 10.86 -3.81 -15.94
CA ALA A 34 10.21 -3.86 -17.24
C ALA A 34 8.80 -3.28 -17.12
N GLY A 35 8.59 -2.08 -17.69
CA GLY A 35 7.37 -1.30 -17.53
C GLY A 35 7.21 -0.70 -16.13
N ALA A 36 7.93 0.39 -15.83
CA ALA A 36 7.38 1.33 -14.86
C ALA A 36 5.93 1.62 -15.29
N PRO A 37 4.94 1.51 -14.39
CA PRO A 37 3.58 1.85 -14.76
C PRO A 37 3.60 3.24 -15.40
N GLY A 38 2.86 3.41 -16.49
CA GLY A 38 2.71 4.73 -17.10
C GLY A 38 2.22 5.77 -16.07
N PRO A 39 2.08 7.04 -16.47
CA PRO A 39 1.59 8.10 -15.56
C PRO A 39 0.28 7.73 -14.86
N ASP A 40 -0.48 6.79 -15.42
CA ASP A 40 -1.57 6.10 -14.77
C ASP A 40 -1.26 4.62 -14.42
N ALA A 41 -0.98 4.37 -13.14
CA ALA A 41 -0.74 3.03 -12.61
C ALA A 41 -2.02 2.31 -12.12
N LEU A 42 -3.17 2.98 -12.11
CA LEU A 42 -4.38 2.45 -11.50
C LEU A 42 -4.95 1.20 -12.21
N PRO A 43 -5.00 1.12 -13.56
CA PRO A 43 -5.49 -0.07 -14.25
C PRO A 43 -4.69 -1.33 -13.87
N THR A 44 -3.35 -1.25 -13.95
CA THR A 44 -2.45 -2.34 -13.56
C THR A 44 -2.66 -2.77 -12.11
N LYS A 45 -2.85 -1.80 -11.21
CA LYS A 45 -3.13 -2.09 -9.80
C LYS A 45 -4.47 -2.82 -9.61
N LEU A 46 -5.52 -2.38 -10.31
CA LEU A 46 -6.84 -3.01 -10.25
C LEU A 46 -6.82 -4.43 -10.81
N ASP A 47 -6.07 -4.68 -11.88
CA ASP A 47 -5.87 -6.04 -12.41
C ASP A 47 -5.17 -6.95 -11.40
N ALA A 48 -4.07 -6.47 -10.79
CA ALA A 48 -3.34 -7.24 -9.79
C ALA A 48 -4.19 -7.56 -8.56
N LEU A 49 -4.97 -6.60 -8.06
CA LEU A 49 -5.86 -6.81 -6.91
C LEU A 49 -7.06 -7.71 -7.25
N SER A 50 -7.52 -7.70 -8.49
CA SER A 50 -8.62 -8.56 -8.96
C SER A 50 -8.19 -10.01 -9.19
N ALA A 51 -6.89 -10.30 -9.17
CA ALA A 51 -6.37 -11.67 -9.22
C ALA A 51 -6.27 -12.34 -7.83
N ASP A 52 -6.46 -11.58 -6.75
CA ASP A 52 -6.39 -12.09 -5.38
C ASP A 52 -7.60 -12.99 -5.05
N GLN A 53 -7.39 -14.04 -4.26
CA GLN A 53 -8.46 -14.96 -3.85
C GLN A 53 -9.51 -14.32 -2.95
N CYS A 54 -9.11 -13.30 -2.17
CA CYS A 54 -10.02 -12.48 -1.37
C CYS A 54 -10.93 -11.58 -2.22
N TYR A 55 -10.55 -11.31 -3.47
CA TYR A 55 -11.42 -10.71 -4.48
C TYR A 55 -12.25 -11.75 -5.24
N ALA A 56 -11.62 -12.84 -5.68
CA ALA A 56 -12.26 -13.80 -6.58
C ALA A 56 -13.29 -14.70 -5.89
N SER A 57 -13.07 -15.03 -4.62
CA SER A 57 -13.96 -15.91 -3.83
C SER A 57 -14.17 -15.39 -2.39
N PRO A 58 -14.62 -14.14 -2.19
CA PRO A 58 -14.67 -13.46 -0.89
C PRO A 58 -15.52 -14.19 0.15
N ARG A 59 -16.56 -14.92 -0.29
CA ARG A 59 -17.46 -15.66 0.60
C ARG A 59 -16.82 -16.92 1.21
N THR A 60 -15.80 -17.48 0.57
CA THR A 60 -15.15 -18.72 1.01
C THR A 60 -13.82 -18.47 1.69
N GLN A 61 -13.27 -17.25 1.60
CA GLN A 61 -12.02 -16.90 2.27
C GLN A 61 -12.21 -16.69 3.76
N LEU A 62 -11.17 -17.02 4.52
CA LEU A 62 -11.08 -16.67 5.93
C LEU A 62 -10.79 -15.16 6.06
N PRO A 63 -11.60 -14.37 6.78
CA PRO A 63 -11.38 -12.93 6.90
C PRO A 63 -9.97 -12.56 7.39
N LYS A 64 -9.45 -13.25 8.40
CA LYS A 64 -8.06 -13.06 8.86
C LYS A 64 -7.00 -13.27 7.76
N GLY A 65 -7.26 -14.18 6.81
CA GLY A 65 -6.35 -14.46 5.70
C GLY A 65 -6.29 -13.35 4.66
N CYS A 66 -7.26 -12.44 4.67
CA CYS A 66 -7.39 -11.35 3.71
C CYS A 66 -6.80 -10.02 4.18
N GLU A 67 -6.16 -9.95 5.35
CA GLU A 67 -5.63 -8.70 5.90
C GLU A 67 -4.66 -7.98 4.94
N LYS A 68 -3.75 -8.74 4.32
CA LYS A 68 -2.81 -8.19 3.33
C LYS A 68 -3.57 -7.58 2.15
N TYR A 69 -4.50 -8.35 1.57
CA TYR A 69 -5.34 -7.89 0.46
C TYR A 69 -6.07 -6.58 0.81
N VAL A 70 -6.75 -6.53 1.96
CA VAL A 70 -7.49 -5.33 2.41
C VAL A 70 -6.55 -4.13 2.60
N THR A 71 -5.31 -4.37 3.05
CA THR A 71 -4.30 -3.31 3.18
C THR A 71 -3.89 -2.72 1.83
N GLU A 72 -3.65 -3.57 0.84
CA GLU A 72 -3.30 -3.12 -0.52
C GLU A 72 -4.46 -2.35 -1.19
N VAL A 73 -5.68 -2.84 -1.01
CA VAL A 73 -6.91 -2.23 -1.50
C VAL A 73 -7.19 -0.88 -0.86
N ALA A 74 -6.81 -0.67 0.40
CA ALA A 74 -7.05 0.60 1.12
C ALA A 74 -6.37 1.81 0.46
N ASN A 75 -5.34 1.59 -0.36
CA ASN A 75 -4.65 2.65 -1.10
C ASN A 75 -5.33 3.00 -2.43
N VAL A 76 -6.33 2.22 -2.88
CA VAL A 76 -7.00 2.41 -4.17
C VAL A 76 -7.91 3.64 -4.21
N PRO A 77 -8.75 3.95 -3.19
CA PRO A 77 -9.62 5.12 -3.23
C PRO A 77 -8.88 6.44 -3.49
N GLY A 78 -7.72 6.63 -2.85
CA GLY A 78 -6.88 7.81 -3.06
C GLY A 78 -6.33 7.90 -4.50
N ALA A 79 -5.92 6.77 -5.08
CA ALA A 79 -5.46 6.73 -6.47
C ALA A 79 -6.61 6.98 -7.46
N ALA A 80 -7.79 6.40 -7.21
CA ALA A 80 -8.98 6.60 -8.03
C ALA A 80 -9.45 8.07 -8.02
N ARG A 81 -9.46 8.74 -6.86
CA ARG A 81 -9.79 10.17 -6.77
C ARG A 81 -8.79 11.05 -7.50
N LYS A 82 -7.49 10.77 -7.35
CA LYS A 82 -6.43 11.49 -8.09
C LYS A 82 -6.59 11.33 -9.60
N ARG A 83 -6.95 10.14 -10.06
CA ARG A 83 -7.23 9.88 -11.48
C ARG A 83 -8.48 10.62 -11.96
N ALA A 84 -9.56 10.56 -11.17
CA ALA A 84 -10.83 11.17 -11.52
C ALA A 84 -10.71 12.68 -11.71
N ASP A 85 -9.95 13.32 -10.82
CA ASP A 85 -9.92 14.78 -10.69
C ASP A 85 -11.38 15.30 -10.60
N ASP A 86 -11.68 16.49 -11.13
CA ASP A 86 -13.07 17.00 -11.21
C ASP A 86 -13.88 16.43 -12.39
N ARG A 87 -13.33 15.47 -13.16
CA ARG A 87 -13.88 15.04 -14.46
C ARG A 87 -14.64 13.72 -14.43
N ASP A 88 -14.46 12.93 -13.37
CA ASP A 88 -15.10 11.62 -13.25
C ASP A 88 -15.78 11.43 -11.87
N PRO A 89 -16.96 12.04 -11.66
CA PRO A 89 -17.68 11.92 -10.39
C PRO A 89 -18.14 10.47 -10.12
N GLN A 90 -18.28 9.63 -11.15
CA GLN A 90 -18.60 8.22 -10.94
C GLN A 90 -17.40 7.46 -10.36
N LEU A 91 -16.19 7.70 -10.86
CA LEU A 91 -14.99 7.11 -10.29
C LEU A 91 -14.77 7.54 -8.83
N VAL A 92 -15.08 8.80 -8.48
CA VAL A 92 -15.06 9.29 -7.09
C VAL A 92 -16.10 8.56 -6.22
N ALA A 93 -17.31 8.34 -6.73
CA ALA A 93 -18.36 7.63 -6.01
C ALA A 93 -17.98 6.15 -5.76
N GLU A 94 -17.42 5.46 -6.75
CA GLU A 94 -16.91 4.10 -6.57
C GLU A 94 -15.74 4.04 -5.58
N ALA A 95 -14.85 5.05 -5.60
CA ALA A 95 -13.77 5.17 -4.61
C ALA A 95 -14.31 5.31 -3.18
N ALA A 96 -15.38 6.09 -2.99
CA ALA A 96 -16.03 6.24 -1.68
C ALA A 96 -16.66 4.94 -1.18
N LYS A 97 -17.31 4.16 -2.05
CA LYS A 97 -17.84 2.84 -1.70
C LYS A 97 -16.73 1.89 -1.24
N LEU A 98 -15.59 1.89 -1.95
CA LEU A 98 -14.47 1.04 -1.56
C LEU A 98 -13.87 1.47 -0.22
N GLU A 99 -13.69 2.77 0.02
CA GLU A 99 -13.22 3.29 1.31
C GLU A 99 -14.16 2.89 2.44
N GLN A 100 -15.47 3.01 2.24
CA GLN A 100 -16.48 2.58 3.21
C GLN A 100 -16.37 1.08 3.51
N ALA A 101 -16.30 0.23 2.50
CA ALA A 101 -16.24 -1.22 2.68
C ALA A 101 -14.96 -1.66 3.43
N VAL A 102 -13.81 -1.07 3.09
CA VAL A 102 -12.54 -1.27 3.83
C VAL A 102 -12.68 -0.78 5.28
N GLY A 103 -13.30 0.38 5.48
CA GLY A 103 -13.61 0.92 6.80
C GLY A 103 -14.44 -0.03 7.64
N SER A 104 -15.53 -0.58 7.08
CA SER A 104 -16.38 -1.58 7.75
C SER A 104 -15.62 -2.84 8.12
N PHE A 105 -14.82 -3.40 7.20
CA PHE A 105 -13.99 -4.58 7.50
C PHE A 105 -13.07 -4.36 8.71
N ARG A 106 -12.42 -3.19 8.76
CA ARG A 106 -11.52 -2.83 9.86
C ARG A 106 -12.26 -2.55 11.16
N ALA A 107 -13.34 -1.77 11.11
CA ALA A 107 -14.12 -1.40 12.28
C ALA A 107 -14.76 -2.62 12.97
N THR A 108 -15.14 -3.64 12.21
CA THR A 108 -15.66 -4.91 12.74
C THR A 108 -14.56 -5.85 13.27
N GLY A 109 -13.27 -5.51 13.11
CA GLY A 109 -12.16 -6.33 13.61
C GLY A 109 -11.95 -7.63 12.82
N CYS A 110 -12.29 -7.62 11.52
CA CYS A 110 -12.33 -8.82 10.69
C CYS A 110 -10.98 -9.51 10.48
N THR A 111 -9.86 -8.84 10.77
CA THR A 111 -8.52 -9.44 10.74
C THR A 111 -8.31 -10.51 11.81
N THR A 112 -9.19 -10.58 12.81
CA THR A 112 -9.13 -11.58 13.89
C THR A 112 -10.06 -12.77 13.67
N VAL A 113 -10.98 -12.69 12.70
CA VAL A 113 -12.03 -13.70 12.50
C VAL A 113 -11.47 -14.90 11.73
N PRO A 114 -11.49 -16.12 12.33
CA PRO A 114 -10.79 -17.28 11.78
C PRO A 114 -11.61 -18.13 10.81
N ALA A 115 -12.90 -17.83 10.63
CA ALA A 115 -13.83 -18.60 9.81
C ALA A 115 -14.56 -17.71 8.81
N ALA A 116 -14.92 -18.28 7.66
CA ALA A 116 -15.79 -17.62 6.68
C ALA A 116 -17.23 -17.53 7.18
N GLY A 117 -18.00 -16.60 6.60
CA GLY A 117 -19.39 -16.32 6.92
C GLY A 117 -19.59 -15.00 7.69
N GLY A 118 -20.86 -14.68 7.91
CA GLY A 118 -21.26 -13.52 8.69
C GLY A 118 -20.81 -12.16 8.11
N PRO A 119 -20.77 -11.12 8.97
CA PRO A 119 -20.49 -9.75 8.53
C PRO A 119 -19.12 -9.56 7.88
N CYS A 120 -18.09 -10.29 8.33
CA CYS A 120 -16.74 -10.14 7.79
C CYS A 120 -16.57 -10.71 6.38
N SER A 121 -17.23 -11.83 6.06
CA SER A 121 -17.30 -12.29 4.67
C SER A 121 -18.15 -11.38 3.80
N GLN A 122 -19.20 -10.76 4.35
CA GLN A 122 -19.96 -9.77 3.60
C GLN A 122 -19.13 -8.51 3.32
N ALA A 123 -18.33 -8.04 4.28
CA ALA A 123 -17.41 -6.92 4.07
C ALA A 123 -16.37 -7.22 2.96
N LEU A 124 -15.86 -8.45 2.87
CA LEU A 124 -15.00 -8.86 1.74
C LEU A 124 -15.75 -8.85 0.40
N VAL A 125 -17.02 -9.27 0.38
CA VAL A 125 -17.87 -9.19 -0.82
C VAL A 125 -18.07 -7.73 -1.24
N ASP A 126 -18.32 -6.85 -0.28
CA ASP A 126 -18.53 -5.42 -0.54
C ASP A 126 -17.25 -4.76 -1.07
N ILE A 127 -16.08 -5.13 -0.52
CA ILE A 127 -14.77 -4.71 -1.04
C ILE A 127 -14.59 -5.18 -2.49
N ALA A 128 -14.83 -6.45 -2.78
CA ALA A 128 -14.68 -7.01 -4.12
C ALA A 128 -15.65 -6.36 -5.13
N GLY A 129 -16.89 -6.11 -4.71
CA GLY A 129 -17.90 -5.41 -5.51
C GLY A 129 -17.50 -3.98 -5.83
N ALA A 130 -17.02 -3.22 -4.85
CA ALA A 130 -16.54 -1.86 -5.07
C ALA A 130 -15.28 -1.83 -5.96
N LEU A 131 -14.36 -2.79 -5.80
CA LEU A 131 -13.19 -2.90 -6.67
C LEU A 131 -13.58 -3.23 -8.12
N THR A 132 -14.60 -4.08 -8.32
CA THR A 132 -15.20 -4.36 -9.64
C THR A 132 -15.78 -3.09 -10.27
N GLY A 133 -16.51 -2.29 -9.47
CA GLY A 133 -17.07 -1.01 -9.89
C GLY A 133 -15.99 -0.03 -10.36
N LEU A 134 -14.93 0.12 -9.57
CA LEU A 134 -13.76 0.92 -9.92
C LEU A 134 -13.11 0.44 -11.22
N LYS A 135 -12.84 -0.87 -11.35
CA LYS A 135 -12.24 -1.44 -12.55
C LYS A 135 -13.08 -1.15 -13.79
N LYS A 136 -14.40 -1.33 -13.72
CA LYS A 136 -15.30 -1.01 -14.83
C LYS A 136 -15.22 0.45 -15.26
N GLN A 137 -15.17 1.39 -14.31
CA GLN A 137 -15.09 2.82 -14.64
C GLN A 137 -13.73 3.19 -15.26
N VAL A 138 -12.65 2.65 -14.69
CA VAL A 138 -11.29 2.85 -15.21
C VAL A 138 -11.13 2.28 -16.61
N ASP A 139 -11.62 1.07 -16.85
CA ASP A 139 -11.53 0.39 -18.15
C ASP A 139 -12.42 1.06 -19.22
N ALA A 140 -13.54 1.67 -18.84
CA ALA A 140 -14.40 2.42 -19.76
C ALA A 140 -13.79 3.76 -20.21
N ARG A 141 -12.81 4.26 -19.47
CA ARG A 141 -12.13 5.54 -19.71
C ARG A 141 -10.62 5.33 -19.67
N PRO A 142 -10.05 4.60 -20.65
CA PRO A 142 -8.61 4.47 -20.75
C PRO A 142 -8.01 5.85 -20.95
N THR A 143 -6.97 6.17 -20.17
CA THR A 143 -6.23 7.42 -20.38
C THR A 143 -5.51 7.31 -21.71
N SER A 144 -5.65 8.30 -22.57
CA SER A 144 -4.74 8.51 -23.69
C SER A 144 -3.35 8.73 -23.11
N GLY A 145 -2.46 7.76 -23.32
CA GLY A 145 -1.05 7.87 -22.98
C GLY A 145 -0.32 8.92 -23.82
#